data_AF-A0AAJ6JQ11-F1
#
_entry.id   AF-A0AAJ6JQ11-F1
#
_cell.length_a   1.000
_cell.length_b   1.000
_cell.length_c   1.000
_cell.angle_alpha   90.00
_cell.angle_beta   90.00
_cell.angle_gamma   90.00
#
_symmetry.space_group_name_H-M   'P 1'
#
loop_
_entity.id
_entity.type
_entity.pdbx_description
1 polymer ?
#
loop_
_entity_poly.entity_id
_entity_poly.type
_entity_poly.pdbx_seq_one_letter_code
_entity_poly.pdbx_strand_id
1 'polypeptide(L)'
;MIRSLNARLVARLAAVSALTITLGACGNMSLPSLSSNPAPAPTEPGMAPEMPASIRADEIVGRWGLASYQNPADRARTEAAARAQCKQPYVIGAGQNGGVIMHLADQATPQELRLKGSPSGKNYIGPPGPTPGELDREIISFDGRVMITRFVDKDAATRYGNMVYVRCAPRA
;
A
#
# COMPACT_ATOMS: atom_id res chain seq x y z
N MET A 1 53.62 22.47 -23.73
CA MET A 1 53.44 23.13 -22.40
C MET A 1 52.29 22.45 -21.69
N ILE A 2 52.61 21.77 -20.58
CA ILE A 2 51.73 21.03 -19.68
C ILE A 2 51.28 21.99 -18.57
N ARG A 3 49.99 21.98 -18.19
CA ARG A 3 49.41 22.45 -16.91
C ARG A 3 47.88 22.35 -17.06
N SER A 4 47.05 21.85 -16.14
CA SER A 4 47.23 21.44 -14.75
C SER A 4 45.86 21.00 -14.21
N LEU A 5 45.50 19.72 -14.31
CA LEU A 5 44.30 19.17 -13.65
C LEU A 5 44.53 17.81 -12.97
N ASN A 6 45.68 17.15 -13.19
CA ASN A 6 46.01 15.85 -12.60
C ASN A 6 46.59 15.93 -11.17
N ALA A 7 46.50 17.08 -10.50
CA ALA A 7 47.16 17.32 -9.21
C ALA A 7 46.34 16.91 -7.97
N ARG A 8 45.09 16.43 -8.12
CA ARG A 8 44.24 16.05 -6.96
C ARG A 8 44.03 14.55 -6.79
N LEU A 9 44.47 13.72 -7.75
CA LEU A 9 44.20 12.28 -7.75
C LEU A 9 45.38 11.42 -7.28
N VAL A 10 46.55 12.02 -6.99
CA VAL A 10 47.80 11.29 -6.69
C VAL A 10 48.24 11.42 -5.21
N ALA A 11 47.54 12.19 -4.36
CA ALA A 11 48.13 12.68 -3.11
C ALA A 11 47.74 11.96 -1.79
N ARG A 12 47.07 10.81 -1.76
CA ARG A 12 46.85 10.07 -0.49
C ARG A 12 46.88 8.53 -0.62
N LEU A 13 47.50 8.02 -1.67
CA LEU A 13 47.93 6.61 -1.79
C LEU A 13 49.43 6.54 -1.41
N ALA A 14 49.76 6.74 -0.12
CA ALA A 14 51.11 6.53 0.41
C ALA A 14 51.13 6.58 1.95
N ALA A 15 50.80 5.46 2.60
CA ALA A 15 51.29 5.13 3.93
C ALA A 15 51.55 3.62 3.98
N VAL A 16 52.79 3.30 3.61
CA VAL A 16 53.50 2.02 3.48
C VAL A 16 53.71 1.40 4.88
N SER A 17 53.17 0.21 5.17
CA SER A 17 53.79 -1.14 5.13
C SER A 17 54.58 -1.55 6.40
N ALA A 18 54.64 -2.88 6.62
CA ALA A 18 55.43 -3.67 7.58
C ALA A 18 54.70 -3.99 8.92
N LEU A 19 54.70 -5.19 9.50
CA LEU A 19 55.50 -6.40 9.30
C LEU A 19 54.81 -7.58 10.08
N THR A 20 54.61 -8.71 9.39
CA THR A 20 54.88 -10.11 9.82
C THR A 20 54.35 -10.78 11.11
N ILE A 21 53.71 -11.94 10.87
CA ILE A 21 53.97 -13.31 11.39
C ILE A 21 53.57 -13.66 12.84
N THR A 22 52.76 -14.73 12.97
CA THR A 22 52.92 -15.91 13.87
C THR A 22 51.76 -16.88 13.59
N LEU A 23 51.96 -17.91 12.75
CA LEU A 23 52.12 -19.33 13.11
C LEU A 23 51.26 -19.86 14.28
N GLY A 24 50.27 -20.69 13.93
CA GLY A 24 50.13 -22.06 14.46
C GLY A 24 49.52 -22.25 15.85
N ALA A 25 48.32 -22.85 15.88
CA ALA A 25 47.99 -23.88 16.87
C ALA A 25 46.81 -24.74 16.38
N CYS A 26 47.12 -26.01 16.06
CA CYS A 26 46.14 -27.09 16.06
C CYS A 26 45.63 -27.30 17.50
N GLY A 27 44.34 -27.59 17.68
CA GLY A 27 43.80 -27.79 19.02
C GLY A 27 42.39 -28.36 18.99
N ASN A 28 42.29 -29.65 18.71
CA ASN A 28 41.11 -30.48 18.82
C ASN A 28 40.63 -30.54 20.29
N MET A 29 39.74 -29.64 20.69
CA MET A 29 39.04 -29.72 21.98
C MET A 29 37.57 -30.02 21.75
N SER A 30 37.27 -31.32 21.68
CA SER A 30 35.96 -31.88 21.97
C SER A 30 35.60 -31.53 23.42
N LEU A 31 34.51 -30.79 23.62
CA LEU A 31 33.83 -30.70 24.92
C LEU A 31 32.39 -31.21 24.76
N PRO A 32 31.87 -31.98 25.74
CA PRO A 32 30.61 -32.69 25.63
C PRO A 32 29.41 -31.81 26.00
N SER A 33 28.33 -32.02 25.25
CA SER A 33 26.94 -32.10 25.72
C SER A 33 26.45 -31.12 26.77
N LEU A 34 25.64 -30.14 26.34
CA LEU A 34 24.43 -29.72 27.05
C LEU A 34 23.31 -29.49 26.03
N SER A 35 22.46 -30.52 25.91
CA SER A 35 21.24 -30.56 25.13
C SER A 35 20.32 -29.40 25.52
N SER A 36 20.29 -28.35 24.69
CA SER A 36 19.33 -27.25 24.79
C SER A 36 18.34 -27.43 23.63
N ASN A 37 17.21 -28.06 23.92
CA ASN A 37 16.09 -28.14 23.00
C ASN A 37 15.72 -26.70 22.58
N PRO A 38 15.59 -26.36 21.29
CA PRO A 38 15.05 -25.06 20.91
C PRO A 38 13.62 -25.01 21.43
N ALA A 39 13.36 -24.16 22.41
CA ALA A 39 11.99 -23.81 22.76
C ALA A 39 11.34 -23.21 21.50
N PRO A 40 10.13 -23.64 21.11
CA PRO A 40 9.42 -23.00 20.02
C PRO A 40 9.30 -21.51 20.34
N ALA A 41 9.75 -20.66 19.42
CA ALA A 41 9.53 -19.23 19.51
C ALA A 41 8.03 -18.98 19.71
N PRO A 42 7.62 -18.05 20.60
CA PRO A 42 6.23 -17.65 20.71
C PRO A 42 5.71 -17.19 19.35
N THR A 43 4.75 -17.91 18.81
CA THR A 43 3.98 -17.50 17.63
C THR A 43 3.41 -16.11 17.91
N GLU A 44 3.80 -15.11 17.13
CA GLU A 44 3.13 -13.80 17.13
C GLU A 44 1.61 -14.02 17.05
N PRO A 45 0.79 -13.26 17.81
CA PRO A 45 -0.65 -13.42 17.80
C PRO A 45 -1.15 -13.38 16.36
N GLY A 46 -1.71 -14.51 15.90
CA GLY A 46 -2.17 -14.69 14.54
C GLY A 46 -3.09 -13.56 14.14
N MET A 47 -2.60 -12.68 13.26
CA MET A 47 -3.42 -11.71 12.57
C MET A 47 -4.55 -12.49 11.92
N ALA A 48 -5.79 -12.26 12.34
CA ALA A 48 -6.94 -12.98 11.81
C ALA A 48 -6.89 -12.92 10.28
N PRO A 49 -7.08 -14.04 9.55
CA PRO A 49 -6.95 -14.07 8.11
C PRO A 49 -7.83 -12.98 7.47
N GLU A 50 -7.27 -12.23 6.52
CA GLU A 50 -8.02 -11.25 5.74
C GLU A 50 -9.18 -11.95 5.04
N MET A 51 -10.41 -11.55 5.37
CA MET A 51 -11.60 -12.12 4.75
C MET A 51 -11.78 -11.51 3.35
N PRO A 52 -12.06 -12.31 2.31
CA PRO A 52 -12.30 -11.76 0.98
C PRO A 52 -13.55 -10.86 0.98
N ALA A 53 -13.47 -9.75 0.25
CA ALA A 53 -14.64 -8.93 -0.06
C ALA A 53 -15.62 -9.70 -0.96
N SER A 54 -16.92 -9.37 -0.84
CA SER A 54 -17.92 -9.84 -1.80
C SER A 54 -17.82 -9.11 -3.14
N ILE A 55 -17.25 -7.89 -3.14
CA ILE A 55 -16.93 -7.11 -4.34
C ILE A 55 -15.51 -7.46 -4.77
N ARG A 56 -15.35 -7.99 -5.98
CA ARG A 56 -14.03 -8.34 -6.50
C ARG A 56 -13.28 -7.10 -7.00
N ALA A 57 -11.95 -7.17 -6.99
CA ALA A 57 -11.10 -6.08 -7.46
C ALA A 57 -11.38 -5.67 -8.92
N ASP A 58 -11.57 -6.65 -9.81
CA ASP A 58 -11.86 -6.42 -11.23
C ASP A 58 -13.20 -5.71 -11.47
N GLU A 59 -14.17 -5.85 -10.56
CA GLU A 59 -15.46 -5.15 -10.66
C GLU A 59 -15.34 -3.63 -10.47
N ILE A 60 -14.28 -3.15 -9.82
CA ILE A 60 -14.07 -1.71 -9.60
C ILE A 60 -12.93 -1.13 -10.45
N VAL A 61 -12.17 -1.97 -11.15
CA VAL A 61 -11.19 -1.51 -12.14
C VAL A 61 -11.88 -0.75 -13.26
N GLY A 62 -11.31 0.39 -13.65
CA GLY A 62 -11.78 1.19 -14.78
C GLY A 62 -11.67 2.69 -14.58
N ARG A 63 -12.39 3.42 -15.45
CA ARG A 63 -12.43 4.89 -15.48
C ARG A 63 -13.66 5.39 -14.73
N TRP A 64 -13.43 6.31 -13.82
CA TRP A 64 -14.45 6.83 -12.92
C TRP A 64 -14.46 8.35 -12.93
N GLY A 65 -15.65 8.94 -13.00
CA GLY A 65 -15.88 10.31 -12.60
C GLY A 65 -15.91 10.37 -11.08
N LEU A 66 -15.21 11.34 -10.48
CA LEU A 66 -15.03 11.42 -9.03
C LEU A 66 -15.55 12.75 -8.50
N ALA A 67 -16.32 12.69 -7.42
CA ALA A 67 -16.72 13.84 -6.61
C ALA A 67 -16.94 13.40 -5.15
N SER A 68 -17.32 14.31 -4.27
CA SER A 68 -17.69 13.96 -2.89
C SER A 68 -18.83 14.81 -2.34
N TYR A 69 -19.49 14.30 -1.30
CA TYR A 69 -20.53 15.01 -0.56
C TYR A 69 -20.46 14.73 0.94
N GLN A 70 -20.87 15.71 1.75
CA GLN A 70 -21.03 15.54 3.19
C GLN A 70 -22.46 15.18 3.56
N ASN A 71 -23.41 16.00 3.12
CA ASN A 71 -24.83 15.79 3.39
C ASN A 71 -25.43 14.76 2.42
N PRO A 72 -26.05 13.66 2.90
CA PRO A 72 -26.71 12.68 2.05
C PRO A 72 -27.75 13.25 1.08
N ALA A 73 -28.39 14.38 1.40
CA ALA A 73 -29.33 15.05 0.51
C ALA A 73 -28.68 15.54 -0.81
N ASP A 74 -27.36 15.73 -0.83
CA ASP A 74 -26.62 16.20 -2.00
C ASP A 74 -26.21 15.08 -2.96
N ARG A 75 -26.44 13.81 -2.60
CA ARG A 75 -25.95 12.63 -3.33
C ARG A 75 -26.28 12.70 -4.83
N ALA A 76 -27.54 12.93 -5.19
CA ALA A 76 -27.96 12.92 -6.60
C ALA A 76 -27.26 14.02 -7.43
N ARG A 77 -27.08 15.22 -6.85
CA ARG A 77 -26.34 16.31 -7.49
C ARG A 77 -24.86 15.96 -7.65
N THR A 78 -24.25 15.36 -6.63
CA THR A 78 -22.85 14.97 -6.65
C THR A 78 -22.57 13.83 -7.64
N GLU A 79 -23.48 12.87 -7.80
CA GLU A 79 -23.36 11.84 -8.84
C GLU A 79 -23.37 12.44 -10.25
N ALA A 80 -24.22 13.45 -10.50
CA ALA A 80 -24.22 14.17 -11.78
C ALA A 80 -22.91 14.95 -12.00
N ALA A 81 -22.38 15.61 -10.95
CA ALA A 81 -21.10 16.29 -11.01
C ALA A 81 -19.93 15.32 -11.25
N ALA A 82 -19.90 14.18 -10.56
CA ALA A 82 -18.92 13.12 -10.78
C ALA A 82 -18.94 12.66 -12.23
N ARG A 83 -20.13 12.39 -12.80
CA ARG A 83 -20.27 12.03 -14.22
C ARG A 83 -19.70 13.08 -15.17
N ALA A 84 -19.90 14.37 -14.87
CA ALA A 84 -19.34 15.46 -15.67
C ALA A 84 -17.80 15.47 -15.66
N GLN A 85 -17.15 14.93 -14.63
CA GLN A 85 -15.69 14.79 -14.54
C GLN A 85 -15.11 13.68 -15.42
N CYS A 86 -15.92 12.89 -16.13
CA CYS A 86 -15.43 11.82 -16.99
C CYS A 86 -14.55 12.26 -18.17
N LYS A 87 -14.43 13.57 -18.43
CA LYS A 87 -13.45 14.14 -19.35
C LYS A 87 -12.00 13.99 -18.82
N GLN A 88 -11.82 13.99 -17.51
CA GLN A 88 -10.55 13.76 -16.79
C GLN A 88 -10.80 12.74 -15.67
N PRO A 89 -10.98 11.46 -16.02
CA PRO A 89 -11.42 10.46 -15.06
C PRO A 89 -10.32 10.07 -14.07
N TYR A 90 -10.74 9.72 -12.86
CA TYR A 90 -9.95 8.93 -11.94
C TYR A 90 -9.87 7.48 -12.44
N VAL A 91 -8.65 6.97 -12.63
CA VAL A 91 -8.45 5.60 -13.12
C VAL A 91 -8.08 4.70 -11.96
N ILE A 92 -8.94 3.71 -11.70
CA ILE A 92 -8.65 2.61 -10.79
C ILE A 92 -8.02 1.51 -11.64
N GLY A 93 -6.72 1.30 -11.47
CA GLY A 93 -5.95 0.27 -12.20
C GLY A 93 -6.05 -1.10 -11.54
N ALA A 94 -5.77 -2.17 -12.28
CA ALA A 94 -5.56 -3.49 -11.71
C ALA A 94 -4.18 -3.55 -11.04
N GLY A 95 -4.13 -4.06 -9.81
CA GLY A 95 -2.89 -4.34 -9.10
C GLY A 95 -2.23 -5.63 -9.56
N GLN A 96 -0.94 -5.80 -9.26
CA GLN A 96 -0.18 -6.99 -9.66
C GLN A 96 -0.51 -8.20 -8.78
N ASN A 97 -0.99 -7.95 -7.56
CA ASN A 97 -1.29 -8.96 -6.54
C ASN A 97 -2.81 -9.21 -6.42
N GLY A 98 -3.58 -8.85 -7.44
CA GLY A 98 -5.05 -8.96 -7.44
C GLY A 98 -5.75 -7.87 -6.64
N GLY A 99 -5.05 -6.80 -6.26
CA GLY A 99 -5.64 -5.59 -5.70
C GLY A 99 -6.03 -4.57 -6.77
N VAL A 100 -6.21 -3.32 -6.33
CA VAL A 100 -6.49 -2.16 -7.18
C VAL A 100 -5.50 -1.05 -6.91
N ILE A 101 -5.08 -0.34 -7.96
CA ILE A 101 -4.19 0.80 -7.85
C ILE A 101 -5.03 2.04 -7.57
N MET A 102 -4.91 2.58 -6.35
CA MET A 102 -5.68 3.73 -5.86
C MET A 102 -4.84 4.57 -4.90
N HIS A 103 -5.26 5.80 -4.69
CA HIS A 103 -4.65 6.71 -3.72
C HIS A 103 -5.27 6.49 -2.34
N LEU A 104 -4.46 6.47 -1.29
CA LEU A 104 -4.94 6.64 0.08
C LEU A 104 -5.39 8.09 0.32
N ALA A 105 -6.00 8.36 1.48
CA ALA A 105 -6.20 9.74 1.94
C ALA A 105 -4.85 10.49 1.94
N ASP A 106 -4.85 11.71 1.41
CA ASP A 106 -3.69 12.62 1.39
C ASP A 106 -2.43 12.14 0.66
N GLN A 107 -2.41 10.92 0.10
CA GLN A 107 -1.25 10.40 -0.62
C GLN A 107 -1.30 10.82 -2.08
N ALA A 108 -0.22 11.45 -2.55
CA ALA A 108 -0.09 11.87 -3.94
C ALA A 108 0.26 10.72 -4.91
N THR A 109 0.82 9.63 -4.37
CA THR A 109 1.22 8.46 -5.17
C THR A 109 0.17 7.36 -5.01
N PRO A 110 -0.36 6.80 -6.11
CA PRO A 110 -1.23 5.65 -6.02
C PRO A 110 -0.43 4.41 -5.63
N GLN A 111 -1.07 3.52 -4.88
CA GLN A 111 -0.50 2.26 -4.43
C GLN A 111 -1.51 1.13 -4.61
N GLU A 112 -1.04 -0.12 -4.55
CA GLU A 112 -1.92 -1.26 -4.60
C GLU A 112 -2.65 -1.42 -3.25
N LEU A 113 -3.98 -1.45 -3.32
CA LEU A 113 -4.90 -1.66 -2.20
C LEU A 113 -5.67 -2.97 -2.41
N ARG A 114 -6.06 -3.61 -1.32
CA ARG A 114 -6.84 -4.85 -1.27
C ARG A 114 -8.33 -4.56 -1.11
N LEU A 115 -9.13 -5.44 -1.68
CA LEU A 115 -10.58 -5.51 -1.43
C LEU A 115 -10.79 -6.49 -0.27
N LYS A 116 -11.25 -5.97 0.87
CA LYS A 116 -11.37 -6.72 2.13
C LYS A 116 -12.82 -6.78 2.59
N GLY A 117 -13.27 -7.93 3.06
CA GLY A 117 -14.57 -8.13 3.67
C GLY A 117 -14.52 -8.00 5.20
N SER A 118 -15.67 -7.84 5.85
CA SER A 118 -15.83 -8.01 7.30
C SER A 118 -16.93 -9.04 7.64
N PRO A 119 -16.89 -9.66 8.84
CA PRO A 119 -17.96 -10.57 9.30
C PRO A 119 -19.36 -9.95 9.31
N SER A 120 -19.47 -8.62 9.33
CA SER A 120 -20.73 -7.87 9.22
C SER A 120 -21.22 -7.68 7.77
N GLY A 121 -20.54 -8.25 6.78
CA GLY A 121 -20.89 -8.15 5.36
C GLY A 121 -20.48 -6.84 4.70
N LYS A 122 -19.67 -6.00 5.37
CA LYS A 122 -19.14 -4.76 4.78
C LYS A 122 -17.91 -5.05 3.92
N ASN A 123 -17.66 -4.16 2.97
CA ASN A 123 -16.51 -4.22 2.07
C ASN A 123 -15.63 -2.98 2.25
N TYR A 124 -14.32 -3.17 2.14
CA TYR A 124 -13.32 -2.13 2.37
C TYR A 124 -12.26 -2.15 1.28
N ILE A 125 -11.68 -0.99 1.00
CA ILE A 125 -10.52 -0.82 0.14
C ILE A 125 -9.40 -0.22 0.97
N GLY A 126 -8.26 -0.89 1.06
CA GLY A 126 -7.13 -0.36 1.83
C GLY A 126 -5.91 -1.29 1.82
N PRO A 127 -4.86 -0.97 2.60
CA PRO A 127 -3.68 -1.81 2.69
C PRO A 127 -4.01 -3.23 3.21
N PRO A 128 -3.17 -4.23 2.93
CA PRO A 128 -3.32 -5.57 3.49
C PRO A 128 -3.39 -5.54 5.01
N GLY A 129 -4.21 -6.42 5.61
CA GLY A 129 -4.31 -6.58 7.05
C GLY A 129 -5.73 -6.58 7.60
N PRO A 130 -5.89 -6.44 8.93
CA PRO A 130 -7.19 -6.48 9.59
C PRO A 130 -8.17 -5.45 9.02
N THR A 131 -9.46 -5.75 9.15
CA THR A 131 -10.55 -4.90 8.66
C THR A 131 -11.59 -4.68 9.76
N PRO A 132 -12.02 -3.43 10.02
CA PRO A 132 -11.55 -2.20 9.37
C PRO A 132 -10.19 -1.73 9.90
N GLY A 133 -9.28 -1.36 9.00
CA GLY A 133 -8.05 -0.63 9.31
C GLY A 133 -8.23 0.89 9.17
N GLU A 134 -7.38 1.69 9.82
CA GLU A 134 -7.49 3.15 9.81
C GLU A 134 -7.35 3.77 8.40
N LEU A 135 -6.49 3.17 7.57
CA LEU A 135 -6.24 3.61 6.19
C LEU A 135 -7.28 3.07 5.19
N ASP A 136 -8.25 2.30 5.67
CA ASP A 136 -9.29 1.76 4.82
C ASP A 136 -10.35 2.81 4.47
N ARG A 137 -11.03 2.59 3.36
CA ARG A 137 -12.34 3.18 3.08
C ARG A 137 -13.37 2.07 2.98
N GLU A 138 -14.49 2.24 3.66
CA GLU A 138 -15.67 1.37 3.52
C GLU A 138 -16.36 1.67 2.19
N ILE A 139 -16.74 0.64 1.45
CA ILE A 139 -17.68 0.74 0.32
C ILE A 139 -19.09 0.70 0.90
N ILE A 140 -19.72 1.88 1.02
CA ILE A 140 -21.06 2.04 1.59
C ILE A 140 -22.12 1.47 0.64
N SER A 141 -21.92 1.64 -0.67
CA SER A 141 -22.83 1.12 -1.69
C SER A 141 -22.11 0.96 -3.02
N PHE A 142 -22.45 -0.09 -3.75
CA PHE A 142 -21.94 -0.34 -5.09
C PHE A 142 -22.99 -1.09 -5.92
N ASP A 143 -23.32 -0.58 -7.11
CA ASP A 143 -24.29 -1.18 -8.03
C ASP A 143 -23.69 -1.57 -9.40
N GLY A 144 -22.36 -1.59 -9.51
CA GLY A 144 -21.63 -1.80 -10.76
C GLY A 144 -21.36 -0.53 -11.57
N ARG A 145 -22.16 0.53 -11.36
CA ARG A 145 -22.04 1.82 -12.08
C ARG A 145 -21.68 2.99 -11.18
N VAL A 146 -22.18 3.01 -9.95
CA VAL A 146 -21.93 4.01 -8.93
C VAL A 146 -21.38 3.30 -7.70
N MET A 147 -20.19 3.72 -7.27
CA MET A 147 -19.55 3.26 -6.04
C MET A 147 -19.45 4.45 -5.09
N ILE A 148 -19.92 4.27 -3.85
CA ILE A 148 -19.81 5.29 -2.80
C ILE A 148 -18.94 4.71 -1.70
N THR A 149 -17.92 5.45 -1.31
CA THR A 149 -17.01 5.05 -0.24
C THR A 149 -16.90 6.14 0.83
N ARG A 150 -16.52 5.74 2.05
CA ARG A 150 -16.18 6.64 3.13
C ARG A 150 -14.94 6.14 3.85
N PHE A 151 -14.02 7.04 4.18
CA PHE A 151 -12.86 6.70 4.97
C PHE A 151 -13.24 6.18 6.36
N VAL A 152 -12.51 5.18 6.85
CA VAL A 152 -12.68 4.66 8.21
C VAL A 152 -12.12 5.65 9.23
N ASP A 153 -10.95 6.22 8.94
CA ASP A 153 -10.40 7.32 9.74
C ASP A 153 -11.40 8.50 9.80
N LYS A 154 -11.64 8.99 11.02
CA LYS A 154 -12.69 9.99 11.28
C LYS A 154 -12.32 11.36 10.73
N ASP A 155 -11.04 11.72 10.76
CA ASP A 155 -10.57 13.01 10.24
C ASP A 155 -10.68 13.04 8.72
N ALA A 156 -10.17 12.01 8.03
CA ALA A 156 -10.32 11.85 6.59
C ALA A 156 -11.81 11.79 6.17
N ALA A 157 -12.65 11.08 6.92
CA ALA A 157 -14.09 11.06 6.67
C ALA A 157 -14.72 12.45 6.79
N THR A 158 -14.28 13.27 7.74
CA THR A 158 -14.77 14.64 7.94
C THR A 158 -14.28 15.56 6.84
N ARG A 159 -13.03 15.46 6.39
CA ARG A 159 -12.46 16.32 5.34
C ARG A 159 -12.99 16.00 3.96
N TYR A 160 -13.11 14.72 3.63
CA TYR A 160 -13.45 14.28 2.27
C TYR A 160 -14.91 13.88 2.10
N GLY A 161 -15.59 13.49 3.18
CA GLY A 161 -16.98 13.04 3.16
C GLY A 161 -17.14 11.68 2.48
N ASN A 162 -18.30 11.49 1.85
CA ASN A 162 -18.56 10.34 1.00
C ASN A 162 -18.00 10.60 -0.40
N MET A 163 -17.02 9.80 -0.81
CA MET A 163 -16.50 9.81 -2.17
C MET A 163 -17.47 9.07 -3.08
N VAL A 164 -17.80 9.68 -4.21
CA VAL A 164 -18.70 9.13 -5.23
C VAL A 164 -17.90 8.89 -6.51
N TYR A 165 -17.86 7.64 -6.93
CA TYR A 165 -17.28 7.21 -8.18
C TYR A 165 -18.41 6.81 -9.13
N VAL A 166 -18.51 7.45 -10.29
CA VAL A 166 -19.48 7.09 -11.33
C VAL A 166 -18.72 6.57 -12.55
N ARG A 167 -19.05 5.36 -13.03
CA ARG A 167 -18.39 4.79 -14.21
C ARG A 167 -18.50 5.72 -15.41
N CYS A 168 -17.36 5.98 -16.04
CA CYS A 168 -17.31 6.69 -17.31
C CYS A 168 -17.66 5.76 -18.47
N ALA A 169 -18.26 6.33 -19.52
CA ALA A 169 -18.49 5.59 -20.75
C ALA A 169 -17.15 5.06 -21.33
N PRO A 170 -17.18 3.91 -22.02
CA PRO A 170 -16.04 3.44 -22.80
C PRO A 170 -15.53 4.56 -23.71
N ARG A 171 -14.21 4.65 -23.88
CA ARG A 171 -13.64 5.60 -24.86
C ARG A 171 -14.07 5.09 -26.24
N ALA A 172 -14.73 5.96 -27.03
CA ALA A 172 -14.97 5.71 -28.44
C ALA A 172 -13.65 5.76 -29.23
#